data_AF-A0A661NVA6-F1
#
_entry.id   AF-A0A661NVA6-F1
#
_cell.length_a   1.000
_cell.length_b   1.000
_cell.length_c   1.000
_cell.angle_alpha   90.00
_cell.angle_beta   90.00
_cell.angle_gamma   90.00
#
_symmetry.space_group_name_H-M   'P 1'
#
loop_
_entity.id
_entity.type
_entity.pdbx_description
1 polymer ?
#
loop_
_entity_poly.entity_id
_entity_poly.type
_entity_poly.pdbx_seq_one_letter_code
_entity_poly.pdbx_strand_id
1 'polypeptide(L)'
;MSASGTLKKIDDGLADGEAAIAAFVLLLMIVLAATQALLYNLSSRFELELAQSALLHLEWIDDFLQKGTLWLAFLGASLATHKDQHIGIDVLHRIFTGRLHLLMKMAVALISSVTCFFLARVFFSTALGAQERPFEYELLTSTGQTHICDGSAQLVADAGLTRQDLFCGARYYLEMLGAPVETPVGALQLIVPAMFLWMAVRFGARLITTTLLLIRHEDDPDEGGPTIPGVTL
;
A
#
# COMPACT_ATOMS: atom_id res chain seq x y z
N MET A 1 23.31 2.36 -27.03
CA MET A 1 21.93 2.47 -26.51
C MET A 1 21.94 2.00 -25.06
N SER A 2 22.05 2.95 -24.13
CA SER A 2 22.43 2.69 -22.73
C SER A 2 21.24 2.13 -21.93
N ALA A 3 21.44 1.00 -21.24
CA ALA A 3 20.47 0.34 -20.36
C ALA A 3 19.86 1.30 -19.31
N SER A 4 20.57 2.37 -18.95
CA SER A 4 20.08 3.42 -18.06
C SER A 4 18.83 4.15 -18.58
N GLY A 5 18.69 4.33 -19.90
CA GLY A 5 17.54 5.01 -20.49
C GLY A 5 16.26 4.17 -20.46
N THR A 6 16.38 2.84 -20.51
CA THR A 6 15.23 1.93 -20.44
C THR A 6 14.75 1.75 -19.01
N LEU A 7 15.66 1.63 -18.03
CA LEU A 7 15.28 1.55 -16.62
C LEU A 7 14.55 2.81 -16.14
N LYS A 8 15.00 4.00 -16.56
CA LYS A 8 14.36 5.26 -16.17
C LYS A 8 12.92 5.36 -16.68
N LYS A 9 12.67 4.97 -17.93
CA LYS A 9 11.32 4.95 -18.52
C LYS A 9 10.38 3.97 -17.83
N ILE A 10 10.91 2.85 -17.34
CA ILE A 10 10.13 1.86 -16.59
C ILE A 10 9.74 2.41 -15.23
N ASP A 11 10.67 3.07 -14.51
CA ASP A 11 10.37 3.67 -13.21
C ASP A 11 9.36 4.83 -13.32
N ASP A 12 9.55 5.70 -14.32
CA ASP A 12 8.61 6.79 -14.61
C ASP A 12 7.21 6.25 -14.98
N GLY A 13 7.14 5.22 -15.83
CA GLY A 13 5.87 4.58 -16.21
C GLY A 13 5.19 3.85 -15.05
N LEU A 14 5.96 3.28 -14.13
CA LEU A 14 5.44 2.64 -12.93
C LEU A 14 4.88 3.68 -11.94
N ALA A 15 5.55 4.83 -11.79
CA ALA A 15 5.08 5.93 -10.95
C ALA A 15 3.79 6.56 -11.51
N ASP A 16 3.69 6.73 -12.83
CA ASP A 16 2.46 7.22 -13.46
C ASP A 16 1.32 6.20 -13.36
N GLY A 17 1.64 4.90 -13.42
CA GLY A 17 0.69 3.82 -13.16
C GLY A 17 0.15 3.85 -11.73
N GLU A 18 1.01 4.02 -10.72
CA GLU A 18 0.59 4.19 -9.32
C GLU A 18 -0.32 5.41 -9.13
N ALA A 19 0.00 6.53 -9.78
CA ALA A 19 -0.82 7.74 -9.73
C ALA A 19 -2.19 7.52 -10.37
N ALA A 20 -2.26 6.84 -11.51
CA ALA A 20 -3.51 6.52 -12.19
C ALA A 20 -4.39 5.59 -11.35
N ILE A 21 -3.79 4.57 -10.73
CA ILE A 21 -4.50 3.65 -9.82
C ILE A 21 -5.03 4.43 -8.60
N ALA A 22 -4.21 5.28 -7.98
CA ALA A 22 -4.64 6.10 -6.86
C ALA A 22 -5.79 7.05 -7.24
N ALA A 23 -5.70 7.71 -8.39
CA ALA A 23 -6.77 8.58 -8.88
C ALA A 23 -8.07 7.81 -9.16
N PHE A 24 -7.97 6.62 -9.77
CA PHE A 24 -9.11 5.75 -10.02
C PHE A 24 -9.78 5.28 -8.72
N VAL A 25 -8.99 4.80 -7.76
CA VAL A 25 -9.48 4.37 -6.44
C VAL A 25 -10.14 5.54 -5.70
N LEU A 26 -9.53 6.72 -5.71
CA LEU A 26 -10.11 7.92 -5.10
C LEU A 26 -11.46 8.28 -5.73
N LEU A 27 -11.56 8.27 -7.06
CA LEU A 27 -12.80 8.57 -7.75
C LEU A 27 -13.88 7.54 -7.42
N LEU A 28 -13.52 6.25 -7.39
CA LEU A 28 -14.42 5.18 -6.96
C LEU A 28 -14.92 5.40 -5.53
N MET A 29 -14.03 5.73 -4.59
CA MET A 29 -14.40 6.03 -3.20
C MET A 29 -15.36 7.21 -3.09
N ILE A 30 -15.13 8.29 -3.86
CA ILE A 30 -16.02 9.44 -3.88
C ILE A 30 -17.42 9.04 -4.37
N VAL A 31 -17.52 8.23 -5.43
CA VAL A 31 -18.81 7.77 -5.97
C VAL A 31 -19.53 6.87 -4.97
N LEU A 32 -18.82 5.93 -4.35
CA LEU A 32 -19.40 5.03 -3.34
C LEU A 32 -19.88 5.80 -2.10
N ALA A 33 -19.07 6.72 -1.58
CA ALA A 33 -19.42 7.56 -0.44
C ALA A 33 -20.62 8.47 -0.76
N ALA A 34 -20.66 9.07 -1.94
CA ALA A 34 -21.81 9.87 -2.38
C ALA A 34 -23.09 9.04 -2.50
N THR A 35 -22.98 7.80 -3.00
CA THR A 35 -24.11 6.87 -3.11
C THR A 35 -24.64 6.50 -1.73
N GLN A 36 -23.75 6.15 -0.80
CA GLN A 36 -24.12 5.81 0.58
C GLN A 36 -24.76 7.00 1.30
N ALA A 37 -24.20 8.20 1.15
CA ALA A 37 -24.77 9.43 1.70
C ALA A 37 -26.16 9.74 1.13
N LEU A 38 -26.38 9.51 -0.17
CA LEU A 38 -27.68 9.71 -0.80
C LEU A 38 -28.71 8.71 -0.27
N LEU A 39 -28.37 7.42 -0.22
CA LEU A 39 -29.26 6.37 0.30
C LEU A 39 -29.62 6.61 1.77
N TYR A 40 -28.66 7.04 2.58
CA TYR A 40 -28.91 7.40 3.99
C TYR A 40 -29.87 8.58 4.13
N ASN A 41 -29.70 9.63 3.31
CA ASN A 41 -30.63 10.76 3.32
C ASN A 41 -32.03 10.36 2.84
N LEU A 42 -32.15 9.47 1.85
CA LEU A 42 -33.44 8.97 1.36
C LEU A 42 -34.14 8.08 2.39
N SER A 43 -33.43 7.20 3.07
CA SER A 43 -34.01 6.34 4.12
C SER A 43 -34.45 7.16 5.33
N SER A 44 -33.62 8.12 5.78
CA SER A 44 -33.90 8.97 6.95
C SER A 44 -35.03 9.98 6.71
N ARG A 45 -35.13 10.58 5.50
CA ARG A 45 -36.09 11.66 5.23
C ARG A 45 -37.41 11.17 4.63
N PHE A 46 -37.37 10.11 3.82
CA PHE A 46 -38.53 9.64 3.06
C PHE A 46 -39.02 8.25 3.50
N GLU A 47 -38.40 7.64 4.52
CA GLU A 47 -38.76 6.33 5.09
C GLU A 47 -38.93 5.22 4.02
N LEU A 48 -38.14 5.29 2.96
CA LEU A 48 -38.20 4.34 1.86
C LEU A 48 -37.55 3.01 2.26
N GLU A 49 -38.35 1.97 2.44
CA GLU A 49 -37.89 0.62 2.80
C GLU A 49 -36.88 0.04 1.79
N LEU A 50 -37.01 0.40 0.50
CA LEU A 50 -36.07 0.01 -0.55
C LEU A 50 -34.66 0.57 -0.30
N ALA A 51 -34.56 1.82 0.19
CA ALA A 51 -33.27 2.44 0.50
C ALA A 51 -32.59 1.77 1.70
N GLN A 52 -33.37 1.34 2.70
CA GLN A 52 -32.86 0.60 3.84
C GLN A 52 -32.34 -0.78 3.44
N SER A 53 -33.07 -1.51 2.59
CA SER A 53 -32.62 -2.83 2.11
C SER A 53 -31.36 -2.73 1.24
N ALA A 54 -31.22 -1.65 0.46
CA ALA A 54 -30.02 -1.37 -0.31
C ALA A 54 -28.82 -1.03 0.58
N LEU A 55 -29.01 -0.24 1.65
CA LEU A 55 -27.94 0.09 2.60
C LEU A 55 -27.34 -1.14 3.26
N LEU A 56 -28.17 -2.13 3.65
CA LEU A 56 -27.70 -3.39 4.24
C LEU A 56 -26.79 -4.17 3.29
N HIS A 57 -27.08 -4.17 1.99
CA HIS A 57 -26.22 -4.84 0.99
C HIS A 57 -24.92 -4.07 0.69
N LEU A 58 -24.81 -2.83 1.17
CA LEU A 58 -23.68 -1.94 0.92
C LEU A 58 -22.80 -1.73 2.15
N GLU A 59 -22.96 -2.51 3.22
CA GLU A 59 -22.15 -2.42 4.44
C GLU A 59 -20.63 -2.57 4.16
N TRP A 60 -20.26 -3.34 3.14
CA TRP A 60 -18.88 -3.50 2.70
C TRP A 60 -18.24 -2.20 2.19
N ILE A 61 -19.03 -1.20 1.80
CA ILE A 61 -18.53 0.10 1.35
C ILE A 61 -17.76 0.78 2.49
N ASP A 62 -18.24 0.71 3.73
CA ASP A 62 -17.59 1.36 4.87
C ASP A 62 -16.18 0.81 5.09
N ASP A 63 -16.03 -0.51 5.07
CA ASP A 63 -14.74 -1.19 5.15
C ASP A 63 -13.82 -0.83 3.97
N PHE A 64 -14.37 -0.78 2.76
CA PHE A 64 -13.63 -0.39 1.56
C PHE A 64 -13.18 1.07 1.63
N LEU A 65 -14.01 1.99 2.12
CA LEU A 65 -13.64 3.40 2.28
C LEU A 65 -12.54 3.55 3.32
N GLN A 66 -12.66 2.88 4.47
CA GLN A 66 -11.65 2.95 5.53
C GLN A 66 -10.30 2.40 5.06
N LYS A 67 -10.27 1.21 4.45
CA LYS A 67 -9.01 0.61 3.97
C LYS A 67 -8.50 1.29 2.70
N GLY A 68 -9.40 1.77 1.84
CA GLY A 68 -9.08 2.51 0.62
C GLY A 68 -8.41 3.86 0.92
N THR A 69 -8.82 4.58 1.97
CA THR A 69 -8.10 5.79 2.39
C THR A 69 -6.66 5.48 2.80
N LEU A 70 -6.45 4.36 3.49
CA LEU A 70 -5.11 3.91 3.87
C LEU A 70 -4.25 3.56 2.66
N TRP A 71 -4.82 2.90 1.65
CA TRP A 71 -4.16 2.66 0.35
C TRP A 71 -3.74 3.98 -0.31
N LEU A 72 -4.67 4.94 -0.40
CA LEU A 72 -4.42 6.23 -1.02
C LEU A 72 -3.35 7.03 -0.27
N ALA A 73 -3.32 6.94 1.06
CA ALA A 73 -2.29 7.58 1.87
C ALA A 73 -0.89 7.01 1.52
N PHE A 74 -0.76 5.68 1.41
CA PHE A 74 0.51 5.06 1.03
C PHE A 74 0.92 5.33 -0.41
N LEU A 75 -0.01 5.23 -1.36
CA LEU A 75 0.25 5.55 -2.77
C LEU A 75 0.61 7.03 -2.94
N GLY A 76 -0.10 7.93 -2.25
CA GLY A 76 0.19 9.36 -2.24
C GLY A 76 1.56 9.68 -1.64
N ALA A 77 1.92 9.03 -0.52
CA ALA A 77 3.24 9.17 0.09
C ALA A 77 4.36 8.64 -0.82
N SER A 78 4.14 7.48 -1.46
CA SER A 78 5.05 6.89 -2.45
C SER A 78 5.27 7.83 -3.64
N LEU A 79 4.21 8.44 -4.18
CA LEU A 79 4.32 9.36 -5.31
C LEU A 79 4.98 10.70 -4.93
N ALA A 80 4.65 11.25 -3.76
CA ALA A 80 5.24 12.49 -3.26
C ALA A 80 6.75 12.34 -3.02
N THR A 81 7.16 11.19 -2.48
CA THR A 81 8.58 10.84 -2.33
C THR A 81 9.22 10.55 -3.68
N HIS A 82 8.48 10.00 -4.66
CA HIS A 82 9.02 9.77 -6.00
C HIS A 82 9.42 11.06 -6.69
N LYS A 83 8.52 12.06 -6.69
CA LYS A 83 8.69 13.35 -7.40
C LYS A 83 9.55 14.36 -6.64
N ASP A 84 10.19 13.97 -5.53
CA ASP A 84 10.94 14.84 -4.62
C ASP A 84 10.12 16.08 -4.17
N GLN A 85 8.79 16.00 -4.16
CA GLN A 85 7.88 17.13 -3.86
C GLN A 85 7.69 17.35 -2.34
N HIS A 86 8.79 17.36 -1.59
CA HIS A 86 8.75 17.65 -0.16
C HIS A 86 8.72 19.16 0.07
N ILE A 87 7.51 19.72 0.14
CA ILE A 87 7.23 21.16 0.30
C ILE A 87 7.99 21.82 1.48
N GLY A 88 8.46 21.07 2.48
CA GLY A 88 9.11 21.63 3.68
C GLY A 88 10.63 21.37 3.85
N ILE A 89 11.23 20.39 3.17
CA ILE A 89 12.65 20.02 3.38
C ILE A 89 13.61 20.75 2.43
N ASP A 90 13.09 21.29 1.32
CA ASP A 90 13.91 21.92 0.28
C ASP A 90 14.65 23.18 0.73
N VAL A 91 14.21 23.86 1.80
CA VAL A 91 14.95 24.99 2.40
C VAL A 91 16.30 24.55 2.96
N LEU A 92 16.37 23.37 3.59
CA LEU A 92 17.63 22.86 4.16
C LEU A 92 18.59 22.38 3.07
N HIS A 93 18.06 21.78 2.00
CA HIS A 93 18.85 21.38 0.84
C HIS A 93 19.41 22.57 0.04
N ARG A 94 18.73 23.72 0.03
CA ARG A 94 19.21 24.91 -0.68
C ARG A 94 20.45 25.54 -0.02
N ILE A 95 20.70 25.24 1.25
CA ILE A 95 21.85 25.75 2.01
C ILE A 95 23.10 24.87 1.82
N PHE A 96 22.93 23.58 1.49
CA PHE A 96 24.04 22.65 1.31
C PHE A 96 24.38 22.47 -0.17
N THR A 97 25.37 23.22 -0.67
CA THR A 97 25.92 23.01 -2.02
C THR A 97 27.11 22.04 -1.97
N GLY A 98 27.10 20.98 -2.79
CA GLY A 98 28.23 20.06 -2.96
C GLY A 98 28.04 18.67 -2.35
N ARG A 99 29.14 18.03 -1.88
CA ARG A 99 29.15 16.63 -1.40
C ARG A 99 28.21 16.38 -0.21
N LEU A 100 27.98 17.40 0.62
CA LEU A 100 27.12 17.31 1.80
C LEU A 100 25.63 17.13 1.44
N HIS A 101 25.18 17.72 0.32
CA HIS A 101 23.83 17.48 -0.22
C HIS A 101 23.61 16.01 -0.55
N LEU A 102 24.61 15.38 -1.15
CA LEU A 102 24.51 13.99 -1.55
C LEU A 102 24.55 13.05 -0.34
N LEU A 103 25.39 13.35 0.65
CA LEU A 103 25.41 12.64 1.94
C LEU A 103 24.07 12.75 2.67
N MET A 104 23.45 13.93 2.67
CA MET A 104 22.11 14.14 3.25
C MET A 104 21.06 13.28 2.54
N LYS A 105 21.05 13.26 1.19
CA LYS A 105 20.14 12.40 0.41
C LYS A 105 20.31 10.92 0.75
N MET A 106 21.55 10.45 0.87
CA MET A 106 21.83 9.06 1.25
C MET A 106 21.37 8.75 2.68
N ALA A 107 21.65 9.66 3.64
CA ALA A 107 21.24 9.48 5.02
C ALA A 107 19.71 9.40 5.15
N VAL A 108 18.98 10.29 4.48
CA VAL A 108 17.51 10.27 4.44
C VAL A 108 17.00 8.98 3.79
N ALA A 109 17.54 8.58 2.63
CA ALA A 109 17.13 7.35 1.95
C ALA A 109 17.38 6.10 2.81
N LEU A 110 18.52 6.05 3.51
CA LEU A 110 18.86 4.97 4.42
C LEU A 110 17.89 4.90 5.60
N ILE A 111 17.69 6.03 6.31
CA ILE A 111 16.79 6.09 7.46
C ILE A 111 15.37 5.71 7.03
N SER A 112 14.85 6.30 5.95
CA SER A 112 13.52 5.98 5.42
C SER A 112 13.40 4.50 5.03
N SER A 113 14.39 3.94 4.34
CA SER A 113 14.39 2.52 3.98
C SER A 113 14.36 1.61 5.21
N VAL A 114 15.15 1.91 6.23
CA VAL A 114 15.22 1.13 7.47
C VAL A 114 13.91 1.24 8.24
N THR A 115 13.37 2.44 8.41
CA THR A 115 12.09 2.65 9.09
C THR A 115 10.95 1.94 8.36
N CYS A 116 10.85 2.06 7.03
CA CYS A 116 9.83 1.36 6.25
C CYS A 116 9.95 -0.17 6.39
N PHE A 117 11.16 -0.73 6.40
CA PHE A 117 11.37 -2.16 6.61
C PHE A 117 10.90 -2.63 8.00
N PHE A 118 11.25 -1.91 9.07
CA PHE A 118 10.82 -2.25 10.42
C PHE A 118 9.29 -2.12 10.58
N LEU A 119 8.69 -1.06 10.02
CA LEU A 119 7.24 -0.90 10.02
C LEU A 119 6.57 -2.05 9.27
N ALA A 120 7.06 -2.43 8.09
CA ALA A 120 6.54 -3.58 7.35
C ALA A 120 6.56 -4.85 8.20
N ARG A 121 7.68 -5.11 8.91
CA ARG A 121 7.83 -6.30 9.76
C ARG A 121 6.87 -6.29 10.95
N VAL A 122 6.72 -5.14 11.62
CA VAL A 122 5.78 -5.00 12.76
C VAL A 122 4.35 -5.20 12.27
N PHE A 123 3.93 -4.50 11.22
CA PHE A 123 2.57 -4.62 10.69
C PHE A 123 2.28 -6.04 10.21
N PHE A 124 3.25 -6.71 9.58
CA PHE A 124 3.13 -8.10 9.18
C PHE A 124 2.94 -9.01 10.39
N SER A 125 3.76 -8.87 11.45
CA SER A 125 3.60 -9.71 12.65
C SER A 125 2.29 -9.44 13.35
N THR A 126 1.82 -8.20 13.40
CA THR A 126 0.50 -7.88 13.98
C THR A 126 -0.65 -8.41 13.14
N ALA A 127 -0.54 -8.40 11.81
CA ALA A 127 -1.58 -8.92 10.93
C ALA A 127 -1.73 -10.46 11.06
N LEU A 128 -0.63 -11.15 11.37
CA LEU A 128 -0.66 -12.59 11.67
C LEU A 128 -1.08 -12.90 13.11
N GLY A 129 -0.71 -12.04 14.07
CA GLY A 129 -1.01 -12.26 15.50
C GLY A 129 -2.41 -11.83 15.93
N ALA A 130 -3.06 -10.91 15.22
CA ALA A 130 -4.38 -10.37 15.56
C ALA A 130 -5.55 -11.16 14.97
N GLN A 131 -5.31 -12.36 14.43
CA GLN A 131 -6.36 -13.21 13.87
C GLN A 131 -7.06 -14.01 14.98
N GLU A 132 -7.86 -13.31 15.78
CA GLU A 132 -8.97 -13.97 16.47
C GLU A 132 -9.95 -14.44 15.39
N ARG A 133 -10.10 -15.76 15.23
CA ARG A 133 -11.06 -16.33 14.28
C ARG A 133 -12.47 -15.94 14.71
N PRO A 134 -13.21 -15.15 13.92
CA PRO A 134 -14.59 -14.86 14.25
C PRO A 134 -15.42 -16.15 14.11
N PHE A 135 -16.43 -16.29 14.95
CA PHE A 135 -17.27 -17.49 14.99
C PHE A 135 -17.94 -17.81 13.63
N GLU A 136 -18.20 -16.79 12.81
CA GLU A 136 -18.81 -16.93 11.48
C GLU A 136 -17.89 -17.62 10.44
N TYR A 137 -16.59 -17.73 10.70
CA TYR A 137 -15.61 -18.43 9.85
C TYR A 137 -15.08 -19.73 10.49
N GLU A 138 -15.58 -20.07 11.67
CA GLU A 138 -15.15 -21.22 12.44
C GLU A 138 -16.14 -22.39 12.28
N LEU A 139 -15.62 -23.56 11.91
CA LEU A 139 -16.37 -24.81 11.86
C LEU A 139 -15.90 -25.72 12.99
N LEU A 140 -16.85 -26.19 13.79
CA LEU A 140 -16.62 -27.22 14.81
C LEU A 140 -16.67 -28.60 14.15
N THR A 141 -15.51 -29.21 13.93
CA THR A 141 -15.39 -30.60 13.49
C THR A 141 -15.12 -31.52 14.68
N SER A 142 -15.28 -32.83 14.49
CA SER A 142 -15.01 -33.85 15.51
C SER A 142 -13.55 -33.88 15.99
N THR A 143 -12.63 -33.25 15.24
CA THR A 143 -11.20 -33.14 15.55
C THR A 143 -10.77 -31.75 16.06
N GLY A 144 -11.68 -30.79 16.21
CA GLY A 144 -11.37 -29.43 16.67
C GLY A 144 -11.99 -28.30 15.83
N GLN A 145 -11.43 -27.10 15.92
CA GLN A 145 -11.89 -25.90 15.21
C GLN A 145 -11.14 -25.72 13.88
N THR A 146 -11.85 -25.78 12.76
CA THR A 146 -11.30 -25.63 11.40
C THR A 146 -11.90 -24.42 10.70
N HIS A 147 -11.18 -23.81 9.75
CA HIS A 147 -11.71 -22.66 9.01
C HIS A 147 -12.76 -23.11 7.98
N ILE A 148 -13.72 -22.24 7.66
CA ILE A 148 -14.81 -22.51 6.71
C ILE A 148 -14.32 -22.94 5.31
N CYS A 149 -13.13 -22.49 4.90
CA CYS A 149 -12.52 -22.86 3.62
C CYS A 149 -11.95 -24.28 3.59
N ASP A 150 -11.66 -24.88 4.74
CA ASP A 150 -11.10 -26.23 4.84
C ASP A 150 -12.17 -27.30 5.10
N GLY A 151 -13.38 -26.88 5.50
CA GLY A 151 -14.52 -27.77 5.76
C GLY A 151 -15.09 -28.42 4.49
N SER A 152 -15.84 -29.52 4.65
CA SER A 152 -16.62 -30.07 3.53
C SER A 152 -17.85 -29.20 3.27
N ALA A 153 -18.32 -29.17 2.01
CA ALA A 153 -19.51 -28.37 1.64
C ALA A 153 -20.78 -28.76 2.42
N GLN A 154 -20.86 -30.02 2.88
CA GLN A 154 -21.96 -30.53 3.69
C GLN A 154 -21.92 -29.96 5.11
N LEU A 155 -20.74 -29.93 5.75
CA LEU A 155 -20.55 -29.36 7.08
C LEU A 155 -20.86 -27.85 7.11
N VAL A 156 -20.51 -27.13 6.04
CA VAL A 156 -20.81 -25.70 5.91
C VAL A 156 -22.33 -25.46 5.80
N ALA A 157 -23.03 -26.29 5.02
CA ALA A 157 -24.47 -26.22 4.88
C ALA A 157 -25.20 -26.58 6.18
N ASP A 158 -24.72 -27.60 6.90
CA ASP A 158 -25.25 -28.02 8.20
C ASP A 158 -25.04 -26.95 9.29
N ALA A 159 -23.97 -26.16 9.20
CA ALA A 159 -23.69 -25.02 10.06
C ALA A 159 -24.51 -23.76 9.69
N GLY A 160 -25.27 -23.78 8.58
CA GLY A 160 -26.02 -22.64 8.09
C GLY A 160 -25.16 -21.49 7.57
N LEU A 161 -23.89 -21.74 7.27
CA LEU A 161 -22.94 -20.74 6.78
C LEU A 161 -22.85 -20.80 5.25
N THR A 162 -22.47 -19.68 4.62
CA THR A 162 -22.27 -19.62 3.16
C THR A 162 -20.78 -19.52 2.84
N ARG A 163 -20.28 -20.43 2.01
CA ARG A 163 -18.88 -20.40 1.56
C ARG A 163 -18.74 -19.36 0.44
N GLN A 164 -17.82 -18.41 0.63
CA GLN A 164 -17.40 -17.48 -0.40
C GLN A 164 -16.18 -18.05 -1.15
N ASP A 165 -16.41 -18.66 -2.32
CA ASP A 165 -15.36 -19.38 -3.06
C ASP A 165 -14.18 -18.49 -3.48
N LEU A 166 -14.43 -17.21 -3.77
CA LEU A 166 -13.39 -16.25 -4.14
C LEU A 166 -12.41 -16.01 -2.99
N PHE A 167 -12.93 -15.85 -1.76
CA PHE A 167 -12.09 -15.63 -0.58
C PHE A 167 -11.28 -16.88 -0.24
N CYS A 168 -11.89 -18.07 -0.33
CA CYS A 168 -11.19 -19.32 -0.07
C CYS A 168 -10.07 -19.58 -1.09
N GLY A 169 -10.27 -19.23 -2.36
CA GLY A 169 -9.20 -19.26 -3.37
C GLY A 169 -8.06 -18.30 -3.03
N ALA A 170 -8.37 -17.05 -2.66
CA ALA A 170 -7.36 -16.06 -2.28
C ALA A 170 -6.58 -16.48 -1.01
N ARG A 171 -7.26 -17.03 0.00
CA ARG A 171 -6.65 -17.55 1.23
C ARG A 171 -5.62 -18.63 0.92
N TYR A 172 -5.94 -19.57 0.04
CA TYR A 172 -5.00 -20.64 -0.35
C TYR A 172 -3.67 -20.09 -0.87
N TYR A 173 -3.72 -19.06 -1.73
CA TYR A 173 -2.51 -18.41 -2.24
C TYR A 173 -1.75 -17.63 -1.15
N LEU A 174 -2.47 -16.93 -0.27
CA LEU A 174 -1.86 -16.17 0.82
C LEU A 174 -1.19 -17.09 1.85
N GLU A 175 -1.81 -18.23 2.15
CA GLU A 175 -1.25 -19.25 3.03
C GLU A 175 0.03 -19.86 2.45
N MET A 176 0.05 -20.11 1.13
CA MET A 176 1.27 -20.54 0.43
C MET A 176 2.40 -19.51 0.52
N LEU A 177 2.06 -18.22 0.59
CA LEU A 177 3.00 -17.11 0.79
C LEU A 177 3.39 -16.91 2.27
N GLY A 178 2.94 -17.78 3.18
CA GLY A 178 3.24 -17.71 4.61
C GLY A 178 2.43 -16.64 5.34
N ALA A 179 1.32 -16.19 4.76
CA ALA A 179 0.39 -15.25 5.36
C ALA A 179 -0.98 -15.92 5.54
N PRO A 180 -1.17 -16.77 6.57
CA PRO A 180 -2.50 -17.29 6.89
C PRO A 180 -3.43 -16.10 7.20
N VAL A 181 -4.63 -16.10 6.63
CA VAL A 181 -5.62 -15.05 6.83
C VAL A 181 -6.99 -15.63 7.13
N GLU A 182 -7.53 -15.28 8.30
CA GLU A 182 -8.83 -15.74 8.77
C GLU A 182 -10.04 -14.97 8.24
N THR A 183 -9.87 -13.71 7.78
CA THR A 183 -10.99 -12.90 7.28
C THR A 183 -10.66 -12.15 6.00
N PRO A 184 -11.64 -11.86 5.13
CA PRO A 184 -11.41 -11.05 3.91
C PRO A 184 -10.89 -9.64 4.25
N VAL A 185 -11.39 -9.07 5.33
CA VAL A 185 -10.97 -7.78 5.90
C VAL A 185 -9.50 -7.82 6.35
N GLY A 186 -9.06 -8.93 6.95
CA GLY A 186 -7.67 -9.18 7.31
C GLY A 186 -6.75 -9.31 6.08
N ALA A 187 -7.24 -9.93 5.00
CA ALA A 187 -6.47 -10.08 3.76
C ALA A 187 -6.18 -8.71 3.15
N LEU A 188 -7.19 -7.82 3.14
CA LEU A 188 -7.04 -6.44 2.71
C LEU A 188 -6.07 -5.64 3.58
N GLN A 189 -5.84 -6.05 4.84
CA GLN A 189 -4.92 -5.36 5.74
C GLN A 189 -3.45 -5.70 5.48
N LEU A 190 -3.16 -6.84 4.83
CA LEU A 190 -1.81 -7.23 4.42
C LEU A 190 -1.21 -6.29 3.36
N ILE A 191 -2.04 -5.46 2.73
CA ILE A 191 -1.57 -4.37 1.86
C ILE A 191 -0.58 -3.46 2.58
N VAL A 192 -0.81 -3.16 3.86
CA VAL A 192 -0.05 -2.17 4.62
C VAL A 192 1.41 -2.60 4.75
N PRO A 193 1.72 -3.80 5.29
CA PRO A 193 3.10 -4.27 5.31
C PRO A 193 3.68 -4.46 3.90
N ALA A 194 2.89 -4.84 2.90
CA ALA A 194 3.36 -4.97 1.52
C ALA A 194 3.79 -3.61 0.92
N MET A 195 3.02 -2.53 1.14
CA MET A 195 3.35 -1.20 0.66
C MET A 195 4.56 -0.61 1.38
N PHE A 196 4.70 -0.82 2.69
CA PHE A 196 5.91 -0.43 3.41
C PHE A 196 7.14 -1.17 2.91
N LEU A 197 7.00 -2.47 2.59
CA LEU A 197 8.09 -3.25 1.99
C LEU A 197 8.46 -2.72 0.60
N TRP A 198 7.46 -2.39 -0.23
CA TRP A 198 7.66 -1.77 -1.54
C TRP A 198 8.42 -0.43 -1.43
N MET A 199 7.99 0.44 -0.52
CA MET A 199 8.68 1.72 -0.27
C MET A 199 10.11 1.51 0.24
N ALA A 200 10.35 0.52 1.11
CA ALA A 200 11.69 0.17 1.57
C ALA A 200 12.60 -0.25 0.41
N VAL A 201 12.12 -1.09 -0.51
CA VAL A 201 12.86 -1.50 -1.71
C VAL A 201 13.19 -0.28 -2.59
N ARG A 202 12.22 0.61 -2.82
CA ARG A 202 12.44 1.84 -3.59
C ARG A 202 13.51 2.75 -2.98
N PHE A 203 13.42 3.02 -1.68
CA PHE A 203 14.43 3.85 -1.01
C PHE A 203 15.80 3.18 -0.98
N GLY A 204 15.86 1.86 -0.82
CA GLY A 204 17.08 1.07 -0.95
C GLY A 204 17.71 1.18 -2.34
N ALA A 205 16.91 1.08 -3.41
CA ALA A 205 17.40 1.26 -4.78
C ALA A 205 17.95 2.68 -5.03
N ARG A 206 17.30 3.70 -4.47
CA ARG A 206 17.79 5.09 -4.53
C ARG A 206 19.10 5.29 -3.76
N LEU A 207 19.24 4.63 -2.61
CA LEU A 207 20.50 4.64 -1.86
C LEU A 207 21.62 4.02 -2.69
N ILE A 208 21.40 2.83 -3.28
CA ILE A 208 22.42 2.14 -4.10
C ILE A 208 22.84 3.02 -5.29
N THR A 209 21.87 3.56 -6.04
CA THR A 209 22.17 4.41 -7.20
C THR A 209 22.93 5.68 -6.83
N THR A 210 22.57 6.34 -5.73
CA THR A 210 23.26 7.54 -5.25
C THR A 210 24.68 7.23 -4.78
N THR A 211 24.89 6.13 -4.06
CA THR A 211 26.21 5.67 -3.62
C THR A 211 27.12 5.34 -4.81
N LEU A 212 26.60 4.65 -5.84
CA LEU A 212 27.36 4.34 -7.05
C LEU A 212 27.80 5.61 -7.81
N LEU A 213 26.96 6.66 -7.79
CA LEU A 213 27.32 7.95 -8.40
C LEU A 213 28.41 8.69 -7.63
N LEU A 214 28.48 8.56 -6.29
CA LEU A 214 29.61 9.11 -5.51
C LEU A 214 30.92 8.44 -5.84
N ILE A 215 30.93 7.10 -5.81
CA ILE A 215 32.14 6.32 -6.05
C ILE A 215 32.69 6.67 -7.43
N ARG A 216 31.81 6.75 -8.44
CA ARG A 216 32.20 7.13 -9.79
C ARG A 216 32.74 8.57 -9.91
N HIS A 217 32.24 9.50 -9.08
CA HIS A 217 32.76 10.87 -9.04
C HIS A 217 34.12 10.95 -8.30
N GLU A 218 34.41 10.04 -7.37
CA GLU A 218 35.74 9.95 -6.74
C GLU A 218 36.81 9.41 -7.71
N ASP A 219 36.42 8.56 -8.66
CA ASP A 219 37.34 7.97 -9.65
C ASP A 219 37.74 8.91 -10.80
N ASP A 220 37.04 10.04 -11.01
CA ASP A 220 37.33 11.03 -12.07
C ASP A 220 37.43 12.46 -11.50
N PRO A 221 38.58 12.85 -10.93
CA PRO A 221 38.76 14.15 -10.27
C PRO A 221 38.96 15.33 -11.23
N ASP A 222 39.12 15.09 -12.55
CA ASP A 222 39.49 16.12 -13.54
C ASP A 222 38.33 16.67 -14.39
N GLU A 223 37.11 16.12 -14.30
CA GLU A 223 35.94 16.85 -14.81
C GLU A 223 35.52 17.92 -13.80
N GLY A 224 35.91 19.16 -14.10
CA GLY A 224 35.45 20.37 -13.41
C GLY A 224 33.97 20.25 -13.07
N GLY A 225 33.67 20.47 -11.79
CA GLY A 225 32.37 20.18 -11.17
C GLY A 225 31.18 20.69 -11.98
N PRO A 226 29.99 20.09 -11.79
CA PRO A 226 28.82 20.37 -12.59
C PRO A 226 28.58 21.88 -12.63
N THR A 227 28.81 22.48 -13.79
CA THR A 227 28.29 23.81 -14.10
C THR A 227 26.78 23.65 -14.11
N ILE A 228 26.15 23.96 -12.97
CA ILE A 228 24.71 24.12 -12.90
C ILE A 228 24.40 25.30 -13.83
N PRO A 229 23.70 25.12 -14.95
CA PRO A 229 23.32 26.24 -15.79
C PRO A 229 22.25 27.02 -15.02
N GLY A 230 22.63 28.17 -14.44
CA GLY A 230 21.65 29.12 -13.90
C GLY A 230 21.92 29.78 -12.55
N VAL A 231 23.18 30.04 -12.15
CA VAL A 231 23.46 31.00 -11.07
C VAL A 231 24.59 31.93 -11.47
N THR A 232 24.23 32.99 -12.19
CA THR A 232 24.99 34.24 -12.24
C THR A 232 24.52 35.11 -11.08
N LEU A 233 25.41 35.36 -10.12
CA LEU A 233 25.41 36.57 -9.29
C LEU A 233 26.73 37.29 -9.57
#